data_AF-W4QH22-F1
#
_entry.id   AF-W4QH22-F1
#
_cell.length_a   1.000
_cell.length_b   1.000
_cell.length_c   1.000
_cell.angle_alpha   90.00
_cell.angle_beta   90.00
_cell.angle_gamma   90.00
#
_symmetry.space_group_name_H-M   'P 1'
#
loop_
_entity.id
_entity.type
_entity.pdbx_description
1 polymer ?
#
loop_
_entity_poly.entity_id
_entity_poly.type
_entity_poly.pdbx_seq_one_letter_code
_entity_poly.pdbx_strand_id
1 'polypeptide(L)'
;MVKEARGKAMIDLEFEDYHECTFTNLHVKETYEVNQWTHYVIAFSGDAPKELVDPEALVILSGQTILQVVLRDEGCDCHLFQFTENEKKQFEQWVQQHVLVN
;
A
#
# COMPACT_ATOMS: atom_id res chain seq x y z
N MET A 1 16.87 -48.98 8.28
CA MET A 1 17.39 -47.93 9.18
C MET A 1 17.50 -46.65 8.36
N VAL A 2 16.47 -45.82 8.35
CA VAL A 2 16.50 -44.44 7.81
C VAL A 2 15.68 -43.62 8.80
N LYS A 3 16.32 -42.63 9.43
CA LYS A 3 15.70 -41.77 10.44
C LYS A 3 14.90 -40.70 9.72
N GLU A 4 13.58 -40.73 9.87
CA GLU A 4 12.71 -39.63 9.43
C GLU A 4 12.89 -38.45 10.39
N ALA A 5 13.37 -37.33 9.84
CA ALA A 5 13.56 -36.09 10.56
C ALA A 5 12.19 -35.45 10.85
N ARG A 6 11.90 -35.25 12.14
CA ARG A 6 10.82 -34.38 12.61
C ARG A 6 11.19 -32.92 12.32
N GLY A 7 10.75 -32.41 11.17
CA GLY A 7 10.69 -30.99 10.87
C GLY A 7 9.36 -30.41 11.32
N LYS A 8 9.40 -29.64 12.39
CA LYS A 8 8.30 -28.84 12.97
C LYS A 8 7.61 -28.04 11.85
N ALA A 9 6.30 -28.21 11.68
CA ALA A 9 5.49 -27.44 10.74
C ALA A 9 5.72 -25.94 10.97
N MET A 10 6.47 -25.31 10.07
CA MET A 10 6.37 -23.87 9.89
C MET A 10 5.01 -23.65 9.25
N ILE A 11 4.26 -22.68 9.78
CA ILE A 11 3.02 -22.24 9.15
C ILE A 11 3.45 -21.65 7.81
N ASP A 12 3.30 -22.44 6.74
CA ASP A 12 3.19 -21.92 5.39
C ASP A 12 1.92 -21.06 5.40
N LEU A 13 2.10 -19.76 5.64
CA LEU A 13 1.11 -18.76 5.24
C LEU A 13 1.26 -18.69 3.72
N GLU A 14 0.66 -19.65 3.02
CA GLU A 14 0.44 -19.56 1.59
C GLU A 14 -0.48 -18.34 1.39
N PHE A 15 0.12 -17.18 1.12
CA PHE A 15 -0.60 -16.09 0.48
C PHE A 15 -0.96 -16.64 -0.92
N GLU A 16 -2.13 -17.26 -1.03
CA GLU A 16 -2.55 -18.05 -2.21
C GLU A 16 -2.64 -17.22 -3.49
N ASP A 17 -2.68 -15.88 -3.40
CA ASP A 17 -2.65 -14.98 -4.56
C ASP A 17 -1.79 -13.75 -4.27
N TYR A 18 -0.57 -13.73 -4.81
CA TYR A 18 0.27 -12.53 -4.88
C TYR A 18 0.15 -11.93 -6.27
N HIS A 19 -0.54 -10.80 -6.38
CA HIS A 19 -0.67 -10.04 -7.61
C HIS A 19 -0.09 -8.64 -7.40
N GLU A 20 0.92 -8.29 -8.20
CA GLU A 20 1.46 -6.93 -8.22
C GLU A 20 0.58 -6.05 -9.10
N CYS A 21 -0.08 -5.08 -8.48
CA CYS A 21 -1.03 -4.19 -9.14
C CYS A 21 -0.32 -3.01 -9.79
N THR A 22 -0.82 -2.58 -10.94
CA THR A 22 -0.45 -1.29 -11.54
C THR A 22 -1.55 -0.28 -11.28
N PHE A 23 -1.22 0.81 -10.59
CA PHE A 23 -2.17 1.87 -10.26
C PHE A 23 -2.16 2.99 -11.32
N THR A 24 -3.34 3.58 -11.51
CA THR A 24 -3.64 4.61 -12.52
C THR A 24 -4.61 5.62 -11.92
N ASN A 25 -4.79 6.76 -12.60
CA ASN A 25 -5.67 7.85 -12.15
C ASN A 25 -5.39 8.37 -10.73
N LEU A 26 -4.11 8.33 -10.31
CA LEU A 26 -3.70 8.84 -9.01
C LEU A 26 -3.98 10.35 -8.92
N HIS A 27 -4.66 10.77 -7.87
CA HIS A 27 -4.89 12.18 -7.57
C HIS A 27 -5.08 12.39 -6.06
N VAL A 28 -4.70 13.58 -5.58
CA VAL A 28 -4.92 13.95 -4.18
C VAL A 28 -6.42 14.22 -3.97
N LYS A 29 -7.04 13.44 -3.09
CA LYS A 29 -8.42 13.64 -2.64
C LYS A 29 -8.48 14.59 -1.44
N GLU A 30 -7.53 14.44 -0.52
CA GLU A 30 -7.48 15.23 0.71
C GLU A 30 -6.03 15.43 1.16
N THR A 31 -5.76 16.56 1.81
CA THR A 31 -4.49 16.83 2.48
C THR A 31 -4.76 17.44 3.84
N TYR A 32 -4.08 16.93 4.86
CA TYR A 32 -4.16 17.46 6.22
C TYR A 32 -2.84 17.31 6.95
N GLU A 33 -2.62 18.15 7.96
CA GLU A 33 -1.40 18.13 8.78
C GLU A 33 -1.69 17.53 10.15
N VAL A 34 -0.77 16.68 10.62
CA VAL A 34 -0.79 16.09 11.97
C VAL A 34 0.57 16.33 12.60
N ASN A 35 0.65 17.33 13.49
CA ASN A 35 1.90 17.80 14.10
C ASN A 35 2.94 18.20 13.04
N GLN A 36 4.02 17.43 12.90
CA GLN A 36 5.10 17.65 11.95
C GLN A 36 4.92 16.87 10.64
N TRP A 37 3.83 16.13 10.50
CA TRP A 37 3.56 15.26 9.36
C TRP A 37 2.49 15.84 8.46
N THR A 38 2.72 15.72 7.15
CA THR A 38 1.73 16.06 6.13
C THR A 38 1.17 14.76 5.56
N HIS A 39 -0.15 14.62 5.61
CA HIS A 39 -0.88 13.44 5.16
C HIS A 39 -1.51 13.77 3.81
N TYR A 40 -1.27 12.93 2.81
CA TYR A 40 -1.94 12.98 1.51
C TYR A 40 -2.80 11.73 1.36
N VAL A 41 -4.09 11.93 1.18
CA VAL A 41 -5.02 10.87 0.77
C VAL A 41 -5.05 10.88 -0.75
N ILE A 42 -4.55 9.81 -1.34
CA ILE A 42 -4.46 9.64 -2.79
C ILE A 42 -5.50 8.61 -3.21
N ALA A 43 -6.50 9.04 -3.97
CA ALA A 43 -7.40 8.11 -4.62
C ALA A 43 -6.70 7.51 -5.83
N PHE A 44 -6.90 6.21 -6.06
CA PHE A 44 -6.32 5.50 -7.20
C PHE A 44 -7.32 4.55 -7.85
N SER A 45 -6.97 4.05 -9.03
CA SER A 45 -7.70 3.02 -9.76
C SER A 45 -6.69 2.11 -10.47
N GLY A 46 -7.14 1.10 -11.20
CA GLY A 46 -6.27 0.24 -12.00
C GLY A 46 -6.55 -1.22 -11.72
N ASP A 47 -5.48 -2.01 -11.65
CA ASP A 47 -5.58 -3.46 -11.41
C ASP A 47 -5.75 -3.81 -9.92
N ALA A 48 -6.43 -2.94 -9.17
CA ALA A 48 -6.70 -3.14 -7.76
C ALA A 48 -7.75 -4.25 -7.57
N PRO A 49 -7.71 -5.02 -6.46
CA PRO A 49 -8.73 -6.01 -6.14
C PRO A 49 -10.13 -5.39 -6.18
N LYS A 50 -11.09 -6.12 -6.75
CA LYS A 50 -12.48 -5.64 -6.93
C LYS A 50 -13.22 -5.47 -5.60
N GLU A 51 -12.70 -6.10 -4.57
CA GLU A 51 -13.16 -6.03 -3.19
C GLU A 51 -12.87 -4.67 -2.55
N LEU A 52 -11.87 -3.93 -3.04
CA LEU A 52 -11.58 -2.58 -2.56
C LEU A 52 -12.64 -1.61 -3.08
N VAL A 53 -13.41 -1.04 -2.16
CA VAL A 53 -14.40 -0.02 -2.47
C VAL A 53 -13.77 1.35 -2.24
N ASP A 54 -13.75 2.19 -3.29
CA ASP A 54 -13.11 3.51 -3.28
C ASP A 54 -11.65 3.47 -2.76
N PRO A 55 -10.75 2.74 -3.45
CA PRO A 55 -9.40 2.50 -2.95
C PRO A 55 -8.58 3.79 -2.83
N GLU A 56 -8.02 3.99 -1.63
CA GLU A 56 -7.20 5.14 -1.29
C GLU A 56 -5.87 4.72 -0.68
N ALA A 57 -4.84 5.54 -0.90
CA ALA A 57 -3.56 5.41 -0.25
C ALA A 57 -3.32 6.62 0.64
N LEU A 58 -3.00 6.39 1.91
CA LEU A 58 -2.49 7.40 2.82
C LEU A 58 -0.97 7.46 2.69
N VAL A 59 -0.45 8.59 2.21
CA VAL A 59 0.98 8.86 2.14
C VAL A 59 1.35 9.90 3.18
N ILE A 60 2.25 9.54 4.09
CA ILE A 60 2.67 10.37 5.23
C ILE A 60 4.07 10.91 4.95
N LEU A 61 4.22 12.23 5.01
CA LEU A 61 5.48 12.93 4.78
C LEU A 61 5.92 13.67 6.03
N SER A 62 7.23 13.85 6.17
CA SER A 62 7.85 14.85 7.05
C SER A 62 8.73 15.77 6.19
N GLY A 63 8.20 16.95 5.86
CA GLY A 63 8.80 17.81 4.85
C GLY A 63 8.74 17.16 3.46
N GLN A 64 9.89 16.95 2.82
CA GLN A 64 10.00 16.27 1.51
C GLN A 64 10.29 14.76 1.62
N THR A 65 10.39 14.23 2.83
CA THR A 65 10.68 12.81 3.06
C THR A 65 9.38 12.04 3.23
N ILE A 66 9.15 11.04 2.38
CA ILE A 66 8.04 10.08 2.54
C ILE A 66 8.42 9.11 3.65
N LEU A 67 7.58 9.03 4.68
CA LEU A 67 7.76 8.15 5.83
C LEU A 67 7.03 6.82 5.64
N GLN A 68 5.83 6.87 5.07
CA GLN A 68 4.98 5.69 4.96
C GLN A 68 3.93 5.84 3.85
N VAL A 69 3.59 4.71 3.24
CA VAL A 69 2.45 4.54 2.32
C VAL A 69 1.58 3.42 2.88
N VAL A 70 0.29 3.69 3.08
CA VAL A 70 -0.67 2.76 3.68
C VAL A 70 -1.92 2.69 2.85
N LEU A 71 -2.48 1.50 2.65
CA LEU A 71 -3.82 1.38 2.10
C LEU A 71 -4.84 1.95 3.09
N ARG A 72 -5.69 2.85 2.61
CA ARG A 72 -6.88 3.28 3.29
C ARG A 72 -8.07 2.65 2.59
N ASP A 73 -8.76 1.78 3.32
CA ASP A 73 -9.96 1.11 2.84
C ASP A 73 -11.14 1.58 3.70
N GLU A 74 -12.13 2.22 3.07
CA GLU A 74 -13.36 2.63 3.74
C GLU A 74 -14.39 1.47 3.80
N GLY A 75 -14.13 0.35 3.12
CA GLY A 75 -15.03 -0.79 2.97
C GLY A 75 -14.49 -2.09 3.55
N CYS A 76 -14.70 -2.32 4.84
CA CYS A 76 -14.70 -3.65 5.48
C CYS A 76 -13.36 -4.42 5.49
N ASP A 77 -12.65 -4.39 6.62
CA ASP A 77 -11.69 -5.40 7.10
C ASP A 77 -10.91 -6.18 6.01
N CYS A 78 -10.40 -5.48 4.97
CA CYS A 78 -9.59 -6.07 3.93
C CYS A 78 -8.16 -6.28 4.46
N HIS A 79 -8.04 -7.06 5.53
CA HIS A 79 -6.79 -7.50 6.14
C HIS A 79 -5.91 -8.32 5.16
N LEU A 80 -6.49 -8.72 4.03
CA LEU A 80 -5.88 -9.54 3.00
C LEU A 80 -5.13 -8.71 1.94
N PHE A 81 -5.36 -7.39 1.85
CA PHE A 81 -4.63 -6.54 0.91
C PHE A 81 -3.67 -5.61 1.64
N GLN A 82 -2.40 -5.70 1.27
CA GLN A 82 -1.36 -4.78 1.71
C GLN A 82 -0.52 -4.42 0.50
N PHE A 83 -0.12 -3.16 0.43
CA PHE A 83 0.76 -2.75 -0.65
C PHE A 83 2.09 -3.50 -0.57
N THR A 84 2.47 -4.07 -1.70
CA THR A 84 3.82 -4.58 -1.93
C THR A 84 4.82 -3.42 -1.97
N GLU A 85 6.11 -3.72 -1.85
CA GLU A 85 7.15 -2.68 -1.92
C GLU A 85 7.18 -1.98 -3.28
N ASN A 86 6.84 -2.67 -4.37
CA ASN A 86 6.79 -2.06 -5.70
C ASN A 86 5.57 -1.14 -5.87
N GLU A 87 4.44 -1.52 -5.29
CA GLU A 87 3.23 -0.70 -5.23
C GLU A 87 3.45 0.59 -4.43
N LYS A 88 4.11 0.51 -3.27
CA LYS A 88 4.51 1.70 -2.50
C LYS A 88 5.38 2.63 -3.33
N LYS A 89 6.35 2.10 -4.09
CA LYS A 89 7.19 2.89 -5.00
C LYS A 89 6.40 3.64 -6.07
N GLN A 90 5.29 3.09 -6.56
CA GLN A 90 4.43 3.80 -7.52
C GLN A 90 3.88 5.09 -6.90
N PHE A 91 3.38 5.03 -5.66
CA PHE A 91 2.92 6.21 -4.93
C PHE A 91 4.06 7.17 -4.60
N GLU A 92 5.21 6.66 -4.17
CA GLU A 92 6.38 7.49 -3.86
C GLU A 92 6.86 8.29 -5.08
N GLN A 93 7.00 7.63 -6.23
CA GLN A 93 7.37 8.28 -7.48
C GLN A 93 6.33 9.30 -7.91
N TRP A 94 5.04 8.97 -7.80
CA TRP A 94 3.98 9.88 -8.18
C TRP A 94 3.96 11.14 -7.30
N VAL A 95 4.08 10.98 -5.97
CA VAL A 95 4.16 12.09 -5.01
C VAL A 95 5.40 12.95 -5.28
N GLN A 96 6.55 12.35 -5.54
CA GLN A 96 7.75 13.10 -5.90
C GLN A 96 7.54 13.94 -7.16
N GLN A 97 6.86 13.41 -8.18
CA GLN A 97 6.69 14.09 -9.47
C GLN A 97 5.58 15.15 -9.48
N HIS A 98 4.51 14.98 -8.69
CA HIS A 98 3.29 15.80 -8.80
C HIS A 98 2.99 16.63 -7.55
N VAL A 99 3.48 16.21 -6.38
CA VAL A 99 3.23 16.88 -5.10
C VAL A 99 4.45 17.66 -4.65
N LEU A 100 5.65 17.08 -4.73
CA LEU A 100 6.88 17.71 -4.22
C LEU A 100 7.62 18.60 -5.24
N VAL A 101 7.28 18.49 -6.52
CA VAL A 101 7.87 19.30 -7.61
C VAL A 101 7.03 20.55 -7.92
N ASN A 102 5.82 20.66 -7.36
CA ASN A 102 5.00 21.87 -7.40
C ASN A 102 5.31 22.79 -6.21
#